data_AF-A0A8C0MGT2-F1
#
_entry.id   AF-A0A8C0MGT2-F1
#
_cell.length_a   1.000
_cell.length_b   1.000
_cell.length_c   1.000
_cell.angle_alpha   90.00
_cell.angle_beta   90.00
_cell.angle_gamma   90.00
#
_symmetry.space_group_name_H-M   'P 1'
#
loop_
_entity.id
_entity.type
_entity.pdbx_description
1 polymer ?
#
loop_
_entity_poly.entity_id
_entity_poly.type
_entity_poly.pdbx_seq_one_letter_code
_entity_poly.pdbx_strand_id
1 'polypeptide(L)'
;MMPQLQFRDAFWCRDFTAHTGYEVLLQRLLDGRKMCKDVEELLRQRAQAEERYGKELVQIARKAGGQTEINSLRASFECLKQQMENVGSSHIQLALALREELRGLEEFRERQKEQRKKYEAVMDRVHKSKLSLYKKAMDSKKSYEQKCRDADDAEQVFERISTNGPQKQVEKSQNKAKQCKDAALEAERVYRQNVEQLEKVRGEWEQEHRTACEAFQLQEFDRLTILRNALWVHCNQLSLQCVKDDELYEEVRLTLEGCSVEADIDSFIQARSTGAEPPAPVSFQNYYDREVTPAAGSPSTQPSCGMIKRDPERGPGTGRGRLQQHRGEGGAGAPRLPGALRLRGPEFRRVGRSLRGVCTGNKGVRCPLPGLQGPVHSSALTSKRLVQDGAAECREGDVGGRAGVHRETGSPQPAGEGAGPWAQTTRETHTRVKGRGAMGGDGGLEGQRHAGQGTPRRRAPGGV
;
A
#
# COMPACT_ATOMS: atom_id res chain seq x y z
N MET A 1 14.33 19.88 29.79
CA MET A 1 13.98 18.72 28.92
C MET A 1 13.69 17.53 29.82
N MET A 2 12.65 16.75 29.53
CA MET A 2 12.52 15.42 30.14
C MET A 2 13.52 14.46 29.49
N PRO A 3 14.16 13.54 30.25
CA PRO A 3 15.11 12.59 29.69
C PRO A 3 14.42 11.61 28.73
N GLN A 4 15.09 11.26 27.64
CA GLN A 4 14.56 10.34 26.64
C GLN A 4 14.59 8.90 27.14
N LEU A 5 13.41 8.26 27.22
CA LEU A 5 13.26 6.88 27.67
C LEU A 5 13.98 5.90 26.73
N GLN A 6 14.64 4.89 27.32
CA GLN A 6 15.40 3.86 26.61
C GLN A 6 14.83 2.47 26.93
N PHE A 7 14.83 1.57 25.95
CA PHE A 7 14.37 0.19 26.14
C PHE A 7 15.24 -0.55 27.17
N ARG A 8 16.56 -0.33 27.12
CA ARG A 8 17.54 -0.95 28.02
C ARG A 8 17.34 -0.60 29.50
N ASP A 9 16.59 0.46 29.79
CA ASP A 9 16.37 0.96 31.15
C ASP A 9 14.94 0.63 31.66
N ALA A 10 14.03 0.21 30.77
CA ALA A 10 12.62 -0.04 31.09
C ALA A 10 12.18 -1.51 30.97
N PHE A 11 12.82 -2.33 30.13
CA PHE A 11 12.36 -3.70 29.80
C PHE A 11 13.13 -4.79 30.55
N TRP A 12 13.17 -4.68 31.89
CA TRP A 12 13.73 -5.69 32.79
C TRP A 12 12.63 -6.61 33.35
N CYS A 13 13.02 -7.77 33.87
CA CYS A 13 12.14 -8.62 34.68
C CYS A 13 12.70 -8.78 36.10
N ARG A 14 11.80 -8.86 37.10
CA ARG A 14 12.19 -9.08 38.51
C ARG A 14 12.48 -10.55 38.82
N ASP A 15 11.82 -11.47 38.12
CA ASP A 15 12.09 -12.90 38.24
C ASP A 15 13.29 -13.26 37.36
N PHE A 16 14.31 -13.85 37.98
CA PHE A 16 15.54 -14.28 37.30
C PHE A 16 15.26 -15.30 36.20
N THR A 17 14.21 -16.11 36.34
CA THR A 17 13.83 -17.18 35.41
C THR A 17 12.90 -16.72 34.27
N ALA A 18 12.35 -15.51 34.36
CA ALA A 18 11.47 -14.95 33.36
C ALA A 18 12.18 -14.03 32.35
N HIS A 19 11.55 -13.83 31.19
CA HIS A 19 12.11 -13.10 30.05
C HIS A 19 11.13 -12.07 29.46
N THR A 20 10.06 -11.73 30.18
CA THR A 20 8.91 -10.95 29.70
C THR A 20 9.28 -9.61 29.05
N GLY A 21 10.29 -8.91 29.57
CA GLY A 21 10.77 -7.65 28.96
C GLY A 21 11.30 -7.85 27.53
N TYR A 22 12.06 -8.92 27.30
CA TYR A 22 12.53 -9.31 25.96
C TYR A 22 11.37 -9.78 25.07
N GLU A 23 10.45 -10.58 25.60
CA GLU A 23 9.29 -11.10 24.85
C GLU A 23 8.38 -9.98 24.32
N VAL A 24 8.11 -8.96 25.15
CA VAL A 24 7.33 -7.77 24.75
C VAL A 24 8.03 -6.98 23.64
N LEU A 25 9.36 -6.79 23.72
CA LEU A 25 10.12 -6.12 22.67
C LEU A 25 10.16 -6.92 21.36
N LEU A 26 10.33 -8.25 21.45
CA LEU A 26 10.31 -9.13 20.30
C LEU A 26 8.94 -9.11 19.60
N GLN A 27 7.84 -9.18 20.36
CA GLN A 27 6.49 -9.07 19.82
C GLN A 27 6.27 -7.72 19.14
N ARG A 28 6.72 -6.62 19.75
CA ARG A 28 6.65 -5.27 19.18
C ARG A 28 7.31 -5.18 17.80
N LEU A 29 8.47 -5.83 17.61
CA LEU A 29 9.16 -5.90 16.31
C LEU A 29 8.49 -6.84 15.30
N LEU A 30 7.82 -7.91 15.76
CA LEU A 30 7.00 -8.76 14.90
C LEU A 30 5.77 -8.00 14.36
N ASP A 31 5.09 -7.27 15.23
CA ASP A 31 3.96 -6.39 14.87
C ASP A 31 4.42 -5.24 13.95
N GLY A 32 5.59 -4.65 14.23
CA GLY A 32 6.23 -3.67 13.36
C GLY A 32 6.47 -4.22 11.95
N ARG A 33 6.99 -5.45 11.82
CA ARG A 33 7.19 -6.11 10.53
C ARG A 33 5.86 -6.42 9.81
N LYS A 34 4.81 -6.79 10.55
CA LYS A 34 3.46 -6.96 9.98
C LYS A 34 2.95 -5.66 9.38
N MET A 35 3.05 -4.55 10.11
CA MET A 35 2.65 -3.22 9.62
C MET A 35 3.38 -2.82 8.33
N CYS A 36 4.67 -3.13 8.18
CA CYS A 36 5.37 -2.91 6.91
C CYS A 36 4.71 -3.67 5.75
N LYS A 37 4.37 -4.96 5.95
CA LYS A 37 3.68 -5.78 4.94
C LYS A 37 2.28 -5.26 4.60
N ASP A 38 1.56 -4.73 5.59
CA ASP A 38 0.23 -4.15 5.37
C ASP A 38 0.32 -2.85 4.52
N VAL A 39 1.34 -2.01 4.75
CA VAL A 39 1.63 -0.83 3.91
C VAL A 39 2.07 -1.21 2.50
N GLU A 40 2.93 -2.23 2.36
CA GLU A 40 3.33 -2.76 1.04
C GLU A 40 2.12 -3.21 0.21
N GLU A 41 1.16 -3.91 0.81
CA GLU A 41 -0.04 -4.36 0.09
C GLU A 41 -0.92 -3.19 -0.35
N LEU A 42 -1.08 -2.17 0.49
CA LEU A 42 -1.76 -0.92 0.11
C LEU A 42 -1.09 -0.26 -1.10
N LEU A 43 0.23 -0.10 -1.08
CA LEU A 43 1.00 0.50 -2.19
C LEU A 43 0.92 -0.35 -3.46
N ARG A 44 0.99 -1.68 -3.33
CA ARG A 44 0.87 -2.65 -4.44
C ARG A 44 -0.50 -2.56 -5.12
N GLN A 45 -1.58 -2.52 -4.35
CA GLN A 45 -2.94 -2.35 -4.86
C GLN A 45 -3.11 -0.98 -5.53
N ARG A 46 -2.59 0.09 -4.91
CA ARG A 46 -2.63 1.44 -5.51
C ARG A 46 -1.90 1.50 -6.85
N ALA A 47 -0.67 0.99 -6.94
CA ALA A 47 0.08 0.94 -8.18
C ALA A 47 -0.65 0.13 -9.27
N GLN A 48 -1.32 -0.97 -8.90
CA GLN A 48 -2.12 -1.76 -9.85
C GLN A 48 -3.36 -0.99 -10.36
N ALA A 49 -3.99 -0.18 -9.52
CA ALA A 49 -5.13 0.66 -9.91
C ALA A 49 -4.68 1.76 -10.90
N GLU A 50 -3.59 2.47 -10.60
CA GLU A 50 -3.01 3.50 -11.49
C GLU A 50 -2.61 2.92 -12.86
N GLU A 51 -1.97 1.74 -12.88
CA GLU A 51 -1.58 1.08 -14.12
C GLU A 51 -2.80 0.70 -14.99
N ARG A 52 -3.88 0.19 -14.37
CA ARG A 52 -5.12 -0.14 -15.09
C ARG A 52 -5.75 1.14 -15.66
N TYR A 53 -5.89 2.17 -14.84
CA TYR A 53 -6.48 3.45 -15.25
C TYR A 53 -5.73 4.07 -16.44
N GLY A 54 -4.40 4.15 -16.35
CA GLY A 54 -3.59 4.69 -17.44
C GLY A 54 -3.66 3.89 -18.74
N LYS A 55 -3.72 2.55 -18.66
CA LYS A 55 -3.90 1.68 -19.84
C LYS A 55 -5.27 1.85 -20.50
N GLU A 56 -6.34 1.95 -19.70
CA GLU A 56 -7.69 2.19 -20.22
C GLU A 56 -7.79 3.57 -20.90
N LEU A 57 -7.21 4.63 -20.32
CA LEU A 57 -7.17 5.96 -20.95
C LEU A 57 -6.48 5.95 -22.32
N VAL A 58 -5.30 5.36 -22.43
CA VAL A 58 -4.58 5.21 -23.71
C VAL A 58 -5.41 4.39 -24.71
N GLN A 59 -6.12 3.35 -24.24
CA GLN A 59 -6.97 2.54 -25.11
C GLN A 59 -8.21 3.30 -25.60
N ILE A 60 -8.83 4.13 -24.76
CA ILE A 60 -9.98 4.97 -25.11
C ILE A 60 -9.57 6.00 -26.17
N ALA A 61 -8.49 6.74 -25.94
CA ALA A 61 -8.02 7.77 -26.86
C ALA A 61 -7.68 7.22 -28.26
N ARG A 62 -7.03 6.05 -28.33
CA ARG A 62 -6.71 5.36 -29.59
C ARG A 62 -7.92 4.81 -30.34
N LYS A 63 -8.98 4.45 -29.62
CA LYS A 63 -10.26 3.98 -30.19
C LYS A 63 -11.21 5.11 -30.55
N ALA A 64 -10.96 6.33 -30.08
CA ALA A 64 -11.81 7.49 -30.37
C ALA A 64 -11.76 7.85 -31.86
N GLY A 65 -12.93 8.07 -32.45
CA GLY A 65 -13.10 8.34 -33.89
C GLY A 65 -12.64 9.73 -34.32
N GLY A 66 -13.59 10.56 -34.78
CA GLY A 66 -13.35 11.95 -35.18
C GLY A 66 -12.72 12.17 -36.56
N GLN A 67 -12.35 11.12 -37.30
CA GLN A 67 -11.68 11.27 -38.61
C GLN A 67 -12.54 11.91 -39.70
N THR A 68 -13.86 11.97 -39.49
CA THR A 68 -14.83 12.66 -40.36
C THR A 68 -14.86 14.17 -40.15
N GLU A 69 -14.39 14.65 -39.00
CA GLU A 69 -14.37 16.08 -38.69
C GLU A 69 -13.24 16.79 -39.44
N ILE A 70 -13.37 18.10 -39.66
CA ILE A 70 -12.41 18.90 -40.43
C ILE A 70 -11.90 20.13 -39.65
N ASN A 71 -10.89 20.79 -40.22
CA ASN A 71 -10.44 22.14 -39.83
C ASN A 71 -10.11 22.30 -38.33
N SER A 72 -10.44 23.44 -37.72
CA SER A 72 -9.98 23.79 -36.36
C SER A 72 -10.66 22.95 -35.27
N LEU A 73 -11.90 22.51 -35.47
CA LEU A 73 -12.57 21.58 -34.56
C LEU A 73 -11.91 20.19 -34.57
N ARG A 74 -11.53 19.67 -35.74
CA ARG A 74 -10.76 18.40 -35.85
C ARG A 74 -9.43 18.50 -35.10
N ALA A 75 -8.69 19.59 -35.30
CA ALA A 75 -7.41 19.80 -34.62
C ALA A 75 -7.58 19.81 -33.09
N SER A 76 -8.63 20.47 -32.59
CA SER A 76 -8.98 20.49 -31.17
C SER A 76 -9.33 19.11 -30.62
N PHE A 77 -10.08 18.30 -31.37
CA PHE A 77 -10.45 16.94 -30.98
C PHE A 77 -9.27 15.97 -30.98
N GLU A 78 -8.36 16.06 -31.96
CA GLU A 78 -7.12 15.28 -31.96
C GLU A 78 -6.16 15.71 -30.83
N CYS A 79 -6.11 17.00 -30.47
CA CYS A 79 -5.39 17.47 -29.28
C CYS A 79 -5.95 16.83 -28.00
N LEU A 80 -7.28 16.81 -27.80
CA LEU A 80 -7.91 16.13 -26.66
C LEU A 80 -7.52 14.64 -26.58
N LYS A 81 -7.52 13.93 -27.72
CA LYS A 81 -7.09 12.53 -27.78
C LYS A 81 -5.62 12.38 -27.39
N GLN A 82 -4.73 13.20 -27.95
CA GLN A 82 -3.30 13.18 -27.64
C GLN A 82 -3.04 13.44 -26.15
N GLN A 83 -3.70 14.41 -25.55
CA GLN A 83 -3.52 14.70 -24.12
C GLN A 83 -4.12 13.60 -23.23
N MET A 84 -5.20 12.94 -23.65
CA MET A 84 -5.70 11.75 -22.96
C MET A 84 -4.72 10.56 -23.01
N GLU A 85 -4.00 10.37 -24.14
CA GLU A 85 -2.88 9.40 -24.20
C GLU A 85 -1.69 9.82 -23.31
N ASN A 86 -1.37 11.11 -23.23
CA ASN A 86 -0.30 11.64 -22.39
C ASN A 86 -0.63 11.43 -20.89
N VAL A 87 -1.84 11.80 -20.46
CA VAL A 87 -2.34 11.54 -19.10
C VAL A 87 -2.27 10.06 -18.78
N GLY A 88 -2.85 9.20 -19.63
CA GLY A 88 -2.81 7.75 -19.41
C GLY A 88 -1.39 7.18 -19.35
N SER A 89 -0.47 7.67 -20.18
CA SER A 89 0.95 7.30 -20.13
C SER A 89 1.63 7.75 -18.84
N SER A 90 1.30 8.93 -18.32
CA SER A 90 1.86 9.43 -17.06
C SER A 90 1.36 8.66 -15.84
N HIS A 91 0.10 8.23 -15.81
CA HIS A 91 -0.41 7.31 -14.77
C HIS A 91 0.29 5.93 -14.81
N ILE A 92 0.64 5.41 -16.01
CA ILE A 92 1.47 4.20 -16.12
C ILE A 92 2.86 4.44 -15.53
N GLN A 93 3.48 5.61 -15.78
CA GLN A 93 4.77 5.96 -15.17
C GLN A 93 4.69 6.12 -13.65
N LEU A 94 3.61 6.73 -13.13
CA LEU A 94 3.33 6.79 -11.69
C LEU A 94 3.25 5.39 -11.08
N ALA A 95 2.53 4.46 -11.72
CA ALA A 95 2.45 3.08 -11.26
C ALA A 95 3.82 2.37 -11.20
N LEU A 96 4.75 2.71 -12.09
CA LEU A 96 6.13 2.21 -12.05
C LEU A 96 6.94 2.84 -10.91
N ALA A 97 6.82 4.15 -10.67
CA ALA A 97 7.46 4.83 -9.54
C ALA A 97 6.99 4.24 -8.19
N LEU A 98 5.68 4.01 -8.05
CA LEU A 98 5.08 3.38 -6.87
C LEU A 98 5.59 1.95 -6.62
N ARG A 99 5.89 1.19 -7.69
CA ARG A 99 6.49 -0.15 -7.58
C ARG A 99 7.94 -0.12 -7.11
N GLU A 100 8.68 0.94 -7.43
CA GLU A 100 10.06 1.10 -6.97
C GLU A 100 10.13 1.50 -5.49
N GLU A 101 9.21 2.33 -5.00
CA GLU A 101 9.05 2.59 -3.56
C GLU A 101 8.70 1.31 -2.78
N LEU A 102 7.78 0.51 -3.33
CA LEU A 102 7.40 -0.79 -2.79
C LEU A 102 8.60 -1.73 -2.65
N ARG A 103 9.47 -1.80 -3.67
CA ARG A 103 10.71 -2.59 -3.64
C ARG A 103 11.63 -2.16 -2.50
N GLY A 104 11.83 -0.85 -2.33
CA GLY A 104 12.64 -0.30 -1.23
C GLY A 104 12.09 -0.66 0.16
N LEU A 105 10.77 -0.71 0.32
CA LEU A 105 10.11 -1.11 1.57
C LEU A 105 10.21 -2.62 1.83
N GLU A 106 10.06 -3.46 0.80
CA GLU A 106 10.27 -4.91 0.86
C GLU A 106 11.71 -5.25 1.29
N GLU A 107 12.71 -4.58 0.71
CA GLU A 107 14.13 -4.73 1.06
C GLU A 107 14.45 -4.26 2.48
N PHE A 108 13.83 -3.17 2.95
CA PHE A 108 13.94 -2.76 4.35
C PHE A 108 13.36 -3.82 5.29
N ARG A 109 12.16 -4.34 5.00
CA ARG A 109 11.50 -5.36 5.84
C ARG A 109 12.32 -6.64 5.97
N GLU A 110 12.92 -7.13 4.88
CA GLU A 110 13.74 -8.34 4.94
C GLU A 110 15.10 -8.10 5.61
N ARG A 111 15.71 -6.91 5.45
CA ARG A 111 16.91 -6.52 6.24
C ARG A 111 16.61 -6.46 7.74
N GLN A 112 15.49 -5.85 8.14
CA GLN A 112 15.09 -5.75 9.55
C GLN A 112 14.86 -7.14 10.18
N LYS A 113 14.15 -8.03 9.46
CA LYS A 113 13.97 -9.44 9.84
C LYS A 113 15.29 -10.16 10.08
N GLU A 114 16.26 -10.01 9.19
CA GLU A 114 17.54 -10.69 9.28
C GLU A 114 18.38 -10.17 10.45
N GLN A 115 18.39 -8.85 10.70
CA GLN A 115 19.05 -8.30 11.88
C GLN A 115 18.40 -8.77 13.17
N ARG A 116 17.06 -8.75 13.26
CA ARG A 116 16.33 -9.23 14.45
C ARG A 116 16.62 -10.70 14.75
N LYS A 117 16.66 -11.57 13.74
CA LYS A 117 17.00 -13.00 13.89
C LYS A 117 18.37 -13.24 14.52
N LYS A 118 19.37 -12.39 14.27
CA LYS A 118 20.70 -12.51 14.88
C LYS A 118 20.63 -12.29 16.39
N TYR A 119 19.92 -11.24 16.83
CA TYR A 119 19.67 -10.99 18.25
C TYR A 119 18.78 -12.08 18.89
N GLU A 120 17.76 -12.58 18.18
CA GLU A 120 16.95 -13.72 18.65
C GLU A 120 17.82 -14.94 19.00
N ALA A 121 18.77 -15.29 18.14
CA ALA A 121 19.67 -16.43 18.34
C ALA A 121 20.68 -16.23 19.50
N VAL A 122 21.22 -15.01 19.65
CA VAL A 122 22.10 -14.66 20.79
C VAL A 122 21.31 -14.75 22.10
N MET A 123 20.14 -14.10 22.17
CA MET A 123 19.33 -14.08 23.38
C MET A 123 18.83 -15.46 23.79
N ASP A 124 18.42 -16.32 22.85
CA ASP A 124 18.04 -17.72 23.13
C ASP A 124 19.20 -18.53 23.76
N ARG A 125 20.42 -18.41 23.21
CA ARG A 125 21.62 -19.05 23.78
C ARG A 125 21.89 -18.56 25.21
N VAL A 126 21.86 -17.25 25.40
CA VAL A 126 22.16 -16.60 26.69
C VAL A 126 21.10 -16.96 27.74
N HIS A 127 19.82 -16.93 27.38
CA HIS A 127 18.71 -17.34 28.25
C HIS A 127 18.83 -18.82 28.68
N LYS A 128 19.12 -19.73 27.75
CA LYS A 128 19.36 -21.16 28.06
C LYS A 128 20.54 -21.36 29.00
N SER A 129 21.65 -20.66 28.79
CA SER A 129 22.82 -20.70 29.67
C SER A 129 22.49 -20.20 31.08
N LYS A 130 21.84 -19.03 31.18
CA LYS A 130 21.39 -18.41 32.43
C LYS A 130 20.51 -19.35 33.25
N LEU A 131 19.47 -19.94 32.63
CA LEU A 131 18.54 -20.85 33.30
C LEU A 131 19.21 -22.16 33.74
N SER A 132 20.12 -22.70 32.92
CA SER A 132 20.86 -23.93 33.23
C SER A 132 21.74 -23.78 34.48
N LEU A 133 22.55 -22.71 34.54
CA LEU A 133 23.40 -22.44 35.70
C LEU A 133 22.61 -22.03 36.93
N TYR A 134 21.49 -21.31 36.75
CA TYR A 134 20.59 -20.98 37.87
C TYR A 134 20.06 -22.25 38.53
N LYS A 135 19.56 -23.21 37.74
CA LYS A 135 19.13 -24.51 38.26
C LYS A 135 20.27 -25.23 39.00
N LYS A 136 21.47 -25.29 38.40
CA LYS A 136 22.66 -25.93 39.01
C LYS A 136 23.04 -25.28 40.35
N ALA A 137 22.99 -23.95 40.45
CA ALA A 137 23.23 -23.22 41.69
C ALA A 137 22.15 -23.50 42.74
N MET A 138 20.87 -23.52 42.36
CA MET A 138 19.77 -23.80 43.28
C MET A 138 19.76 -25.26 43.76
N ASP A 139 20.12 -26.22 42.92
CA ASP A 139 20.19 -27.63 43.31
C ASP A 139 21.41 -27.92 44.20
N SER A 140 22.56 -27.28 43.94
CA SER A 140 23.72 -27.34 44.86
C SER A 140 23.47 -26.61 46.19
N LYS A 141 22.71 -25.50 46.20
CA LYS A 141 22.23 -24.85 47.43
C LYS A 141 21.46 -25.84 48.31
N LYS A 142 20.42 -26.49 47.77
CA LYS A 142 19.62 -27.50 48.50
C LYS A 142 20.48 -28.65 49.01
N SER A 143 21.47 -29.09 48.23
CA SER A 143 22.39 -30.16 48.62
C SER A 143 23.28 -29.74 49.78
N TYR A 144 23.82 -28.52 49.75
CA TYR A 144 24.58 -27.93 50.86
C TYR A 144 23.72 -27.78 52.12
N GLU A 145 22.51 -27.20 52.01
CA GLU A 145 21.55 -27.09 53.12
C GLU A 145 21.22 -28.45 53.75
N GLN A 146 21.07 -29.51 52.94
CA GLN A 146 20.89 -30.86 53.45
C GLN A 146 22.14 -31.38 54.17
N LYS A 147 23.34 -31.15 53.63
CA LYS A 147 24.58 -31.62 54.23
C LYS A 147 24.93 -30.91 55.54
N CYS A 148 24.55 -29.65 55.69
CA CYS A 148 24.60 -28.95 56.99
C CYS A 148 23.71 -29.66 58.02
N ARG A 149 22.43 -29.93 57.69
CA ARG A 149 21.52 -30.66 58.59
C ARG A 149 22.03 -32.06 58.94
N ASP A 150 22.53 -32.81 57.96
CA ASP A 150 23.16 -34.12 58.17
C ASP A 150 24.37 -34.07 59.13
N ALA A 151 25.08 -32.93 59.18
CA ALA A 151 26.22 -32.69 60.07
C ALA A 151 25.77 -32.24 61.46
N ASP A 152 24.84 -31.30 61.57
CA ASP A 152 24.27 -30.85 62.84
C ASP A 152 23.61 -32.00 63.62
N ASP A 153 22.85 -32.86 62.93
CA ASP A 153 22.25 -34.07 63.51
C ASP A 153 23.32 -35.08 63.96
N ALA A 154 24.42 -35.22 63.20
CA ALA A 154 25.51 -36.14 63.55
C ALA A 154 26.34 -35.63 64.73
N GLU A 155 26.57 -34.32 64.83
CA GLU A 155 27.24 -33.67 65.96
C GLU A 155 26.39 -33.81 67.24
N GLN A 156 25.08 -33.52 67.19
CA GLN A 156 24.17 -33.75 68.33
C GLN A 156 24.14 -35.22 68.79
N VAL A 157 24.21 -36.18 67.86
CA VAL A 157 24.30 -37.61 68.20
C VAL A 157 25.65 -37.95 68.83
N PHE A 158 26.74 -37.34 68.37
CA PHE A 158 28.06 -37.47 69.00
C PHE A 158 28.07 -36.90 70.42
N GLU A 159 27.60 -35.67 70.63
CA GLU A 159 27.51 -35.04 71.97
C GLU A 159 26.76 -35.91 72.97
N ARG A 160 25.57 -36.42 72.61
CA ARG A 160 24.75 -37.30 73.46
C ARG A 160 25.41 -38.64 73.80
N ILE A 161 26.24 -39.17 72.89
CA ILE A 161 26.98 -40.42 73.11
C ILE A 161 28.28 -40.15 73.88
N SER A 162 28.90 -38.97 73.71
CA SER A 162 30.19 -38.63 74.29
C SER A 162 30.16 -38.42 75.81
N THR A 163 29.00 -38.17 76.43
CA THR A 163 28.91 -37.98 77.89
C THR A 163 28.94 -39.31 78.66
N ASN A 164 28.24 -40.34 78.17
CA ASN A 164 28.00 -41.60 78.92
C ASN A 164 28.14 -42.89 78.08
N GLY A 165 28.55 -42.80 76.80
CA GLY A 165 28.56 -43.92 75.87
C GLY A 165 29.79 -44.84 75.96
N PRO A 166 29.70 -46.10 75.48
CA PRO A 166 30.87 -46.97 75.37
C PRO A 166 31.93 -46.39 74.42
N GLN A 167 33.21 -46.45 74.80
CA GLN A 167 34.35 -45.87 74.03
C GLN A 167 34.27 -46.14 72.52
N LYS A 168 34.00 -47.39 72.12
CA LYS A 168 33.88 -47.82 70.72
C LYS A 168 32.67 -47.22 69.96
N GLN A 169 31.62 -46.81 70.67
CA GLN A 169 30.51 -46.03 70.09
C GLN A 169 30.83 -44.54 70.01
N VAL A 170 31.55 -43.99 70.98
CA VAL A 170 32.04 -42.59 70.95
C VAL A 170 32.94 -42.38 69.74
N GLU A 171 33.95 -43.23 69.52
CA GLU A 171 34.81 -43.18 68.33
C GLU A 171 34.03 -43.30 67.02
N LYS A 172 33.01 -44.17 66.97
CA LYS A 172 32.18 -44.37 65.77
C LYS A 172 31.29 -43.16 65.47
N SER A 173 30.71 -42.53 66.49
CA SER A 173 29.88 -41.33 66.33
C SER A 173 30.73 -40.10 65.99
N GLN A 174 31.90 -39.94 66.62
CA GLN A 174 32.88 -38.90 66.30
C GLN A 174 33.33 -38.96 64.83
N ASN A 175 33.69 -40.15 64.34
CA ASN A 175 34.08 -40.34 62.94
C ASN A 175 32.92 -40.03 61.97
N LYS A 176 31.68 -40.33 62.35
CA LYS A 176 30.49 -39.98 61.55
C LYS A 176 30.22 -38.47 61.53
N ALA A 177 30.29 -37.79 62.68
CA ALA A 177 30.15 -36.33 62.77
C ALA A 177 31.20 -35.63 61.90
N LYS A 178 32.47 -36.03 62.02
CA LYS A 178 33.55 -35.55 61.15
C LYS A 178 33.26 -35.80 59.66
N GLN A 179 32.83 -37.00 59.29
CA GLN A 179 32.51 -37.32 57.89
C GLN A 179 31.36 -36.47 57.33
N CYS A 180 30.28 -36.24 58.10
CA CYS A 180 29.21 -35.35 57.67
C CYS A 180 29.69 -33.90 57.52
N LYS A 181 30.54 -33.43 58.43
CA LYS A 181 31.15 -32.08 58.39
C LYS A 181 32.05 -31.89 57.18
N ASP A 182 32.92 -32.85 56.89
CA ASP A 182 33.77 -32.84 55.69
C ASP A 182 32.91 -32.84 54.39
N ALA A 183 31.81 -33.60 54.38
CA ALA A 183 30.85 -33.61 53.27
C ALA A 183 30.06 -32.30 53.12
N ALA A 184 29.78 -31.59 54.22
CA ALA A 184 29.15 -30.27 54.20
C ALA A 184 30.10 -29.20 53.65
N LEU A 185 31.39 -29.23 54.03
CA LEU A 185 32.43 -28.34 53.49
C LEU A 185 32.64 -28.53 51.99
N GLU A 186 32.65 -29.77 51.49
CA GLU A 186 32.74 -30.02 50.05
C GLU A 186 31.48 -29.57 49.30
N ALA A 187 30.28 -29.77 49.87
CA ALA A 187 29.05 -29.25 49.30
C ALA A 187 29.02 -27.71 49.29
N GLU A 188 29.58 -27.05 50.31
CA GLU A 188 29.76 -25.59 50.35
C GLU A 188 30.67 -25.12 49.20
N ARG A 189 31.81 -25.78 49.02
CA ARG A 189 32.79 -25.48 47.95
C ARG A 189 32.14 -25.59 46.57
N VAL A 190 31.35 -26.64 46.33
CA VAL A 190 30.61 -26.85 45.08
C VAL A 190 29.51 -25.79 44.89
N TYR A 191 28.75 -25.46 45.94
CA TYR A 191 27.72 -24.42 45.87
C TYR A 191 28.35 -23.05 45.55
N ARG A 192 29.42 -22.66 46.26
CA ARG A 192 30.17 -21.42 46.03
C ARG A 192 30.66 -21.31 44.59
N GLN A 193 31.29 -22.37 44.07
CA GLN A 193 31.75 -22.43 42.68
C GLN A 193 30.59 -22.29 41.66
N ASN A 194 29.41 -22.85 41.94
CA ASN A 194 28.25 -22.71 41.07
C ASN A 194 27.62 -21.30 41.13
N VAL A 195 27.69 -20.63 42.28
CA VAL A 195 27.28 -19.22 42.43
C VAL A 195 28.21 -18.29 41.65
N GLU A 196 29.52 -18.49 41.73
CA GLU A 196 30.52 -17.73 40.93
C GLU A 196 30.31 -17.92 39.42
N GLN A 197 29.99 -19.15 38.97
CA GLN A 197 29.63 -19.43 37.58
C GLN A 197 28.33 -18.75 37.15
N LEU A 198 27.32 -18.75 38.02
CA LEU A 198 26.04 -18.07 37.78
C LEU A 198 26.21 -16.55 37.69
N GLU A 199 27.02 -15.96 38.56
CA GLU A 199 27.32 -14.52 38.59
C GLU A 199 27.89 -14.05 37.24
N LYS A 200 28.87 -14.79 36.71
CA LYS A 200 29.47 -14.51 35.41
C LYS A 200 28.43 -14.51 34.29
N VAL A 201 27.58 -15.54 34.22
CA VAL A 201 26.56 -15.64 33.17
C VAL A 201 25.39 -14.66 33.38
N ARG A 202 25.13 -14.20 34.61
CA ARG A 202 24.23 -13.07 34.85
C ARG A 202 24.79 -11.80 34.23
N GLY A 203 26.07 -11.49 34.45
CA GLY A 203 26.73 -10.33 33.85
C GLY A 203 26.74 -10.38 32.31
N GLU A 204 27.06 -11.53 31.73
CA GLU A 204 26.94 -11.76 30.28
C GLU A 204 25.51 -11.51 29.78
N TRP A 205 24.48 -12.02 30.49
CA TRP A 205 23.08 -11.78 30.14
C TRP A 205 22.65 -10.33 30.26
N GLU A 206 23.03 -9.63 31.32
CA GLU A 206 22.70 -8.20 31.50
C GLU A 206 23.28 -7.35 30.37
N GLN A 207 24.51 -7.65 29.94
CA GLN A 207 25.16 -6.93 28.85
C GLN A 207 24.48 -7.22 27.50
N GLU A 208 24.25 -8.49 27.16
CA GLU A 208 23.58 -8.86 25.89
C GLU A 208 22.14 -8.35 25.84
N HIS A 209 21.42 -8.35 26.97
CA HIS A 209 20.06 -7.80 27.06
C HIS A 209 20.04 -6.28 26.82
N ARG A 210 21.01 -5.53 27.35
CA ARG A 210 21.15 -4.08 27.07
C ARG A 210 21.44 -3.85 25.58
N THR A 211 22.41 -4.56 25.02
CA THR A 211 22.77 -4.49 23.58
C THR A 211 21.56 -4.79 22.68
N ALA A 212 20.80 -5.85 22.99
CA ALA A 212 19.60 -6.22 22.25
C ALA A 212 18.50 -5.15 22.37
N CYS A 213 18.28 -4.58 23.56
CA CYS A 213 17.31 -3.50 23.76
C CYS A 213 17.65 -2.24 22.95
N GLU A 214 18.92 -1.83 22.92
CA GLU A 214 19.40 -0.69 22.11
C GLU A 214 19.21 -0.94 20.61
N ALA A 215 19.58 -2.14 20.13
CA ALA A 215 19.39 -2.53 18.74
C ALA A 215 17.90 -2.61 18.35
N PHE A 216 17.03 -3.08 19.24
CA PHE A 216 15.58 -3.14 19.02
C PHE A 216 14.94 -1.75 19.02
N GLN A 217 15.41 -0.83 19.87
CA GLN A 217 14.95 0.56 19.86
C GLN A 217 15.34 1.29 18.57
N LEU A 218 16.57 1.06 18.08
CA LEU A 218 17.02 1.58 16.78
C LEU A 218 16.19 1.00 15.63
N GLN A 219 15.90 -0.31 15.63
CA GLN A 219 15.04 -0.93 14.62
C GLN A 219 13.61 -0.34 14.58
N GLU A 220 13.01 -0.01 15.74
CA GLU A 220 11.71 0.69 15.77
C GLU A 220 11.82 2.14 15.31
N PHE A 221 12.88 2.86 15.67
CA PHE A 221 13.14 4.22 15.20
C PHE A 221 13.27 4.30 13.67
N ASP A 222 14.06 3.40 13.09
CA ASP A 222 14.24 3.28 11.63
C ASP A 222 12.91 2.94 10.96
N ARG A 223 12.15 1.97 11.50
CA ARG A 223 10.83 1.59 10.96
C ARG A 223 9.85 2.74 10.95
N LEU A 224 9.75 3.49 12.06
CA LEU A 224 8.88 4.67 12.16
C LEU A 224 9.28 5.74 11.15
N THR A 225 10.58 6.02 11.04
CA THR A 225 11.13 7.02 10.13
C THR A 225 10.89 6.65 8.67
N ILE A 226 11.19 5.41 8.29
CA ILE A 226 11.05 4.91 6.91
C ILE A 226 9.59 4.85 6.49
N LEU A 227 8.68 4.31 7.32
CA LEU A 227 7.25 4.26 6.97
C LEU A 227 6.64 5.66 6.86
N ARG A 228 6.96 6.58 7.78
CA ARG A 228 6.51 7.98 7.70
C ARG A 228 7.00 8.62 6.39
N ASN A 229 8.27 8.43 6.05
CA ASN A 229 8.85 9.01 4.84
C ASN A 229 8.25 8.39 3.56
N ALA A 230 8.04 7.08 3.52
CA ALA A 230 7.40 6.41 2.39
C ALA A 230 5.97 6.92 2.14
N LEU A 231 5.15 7.02 3.20
CA LEU A 231 3.81 7.60 3.11
C LEU A 231 3.83 9.06 2.66
N TRP A 232 4.82 9.84 3.08
CA TRP A 232 4.99 11.24 2.66
C TRP A 232 5.34 11.35 1.17
N VAL A 233 6.30 10.56 0.66
CA VAL A 233 6.67 10.61 -0.77
C VAL A 233 5.52 10.09 -1.63
N HIS A 234 4.83 9.02 -1.20
CA HIS A 234 3.62 8.52 -1.85
C HIS A 234 2.57 9.63 -2.07
N CYS A 235 2.21 10.37 -1.01
CA CYS A 235 1.27 11.50 -1.11
C CYS A 235 1.76 12.60 -2.07
N ASN A 236 3.06 12.89 -2.11
CA ASN A 236 3.63 13.89 -3.00
C ASN A 236 3.60 13.45 -4.48
N GLN A 237 3.83 12.17 -4.78
CA GLN A 237 3.72 11.64 -6.14
C GLN A 237 2.29 11.76 -6.68
N LEU A 238 1.30 11.44 -5.86
CA LEU A 238 -0.11 11.61 -6.22
C LEU A 238 -0.48 13.09 -6.43
N SER A 239 0.01 13.97 -5.55
CA SER A 239 -0.22 15.42 -5.66
C SER A 239 0.42 16.00 -6.93
N LEU A 240 1.62 15.54 -7.29
CA LEU A 240 2.31 15.91 -8.52
C LEU A 240 1.56 15.41 -9.77
N GLN A 241 0.95 14.23 -9.72
CA GLN A 241 0.14 13.71 -10.83
C GLN A 241 -1.04 14.65 -11.12
N CYS A 242 -1.79 15.07 -10.09
CA CYS A 242 -2.91 15.99 -10.27
C CYS A 242 -2.51 17.34 -10.91
N VAL A 243 -1.30 17.83 -10.66
CA VAL A 243 -0.79 19.06 -11.31
C VAL A 243 -0.46 18.81 -12.78
N LYS A 244 0.19 17.69 -13.11
CA LYS A 244 0.47 17.30 -14.50
C LYS A 244 -0.81 17.13 -15.32
N ASP A 245 -1.84 16.51 -14.74
CA ASP A 245 -3.11 16.30 -15.43
C ASP A 245 -3.80 17.64 -15.76
N ASP A 246 -3.76 18.62 -14.86
CA ASP A 246 -4.30 19.97 -15.11
C ASP A 246 -3.50 20.72 -16.19
N GLU A 247 -2.17 20.60 -16.18
CA GLU A 247 -1.29 21.17 -17.23
C GLU A 247 -1.62 20.59 -18.62
N LEU A 248 -1.75 19.26 -18.74
CA LEU A 248 -2.06 18.59 -20.02
C LEU A 248 -3.47 18.95 -20.53
N TYR A 249 -4.46 19.11 -19.65
CA TYR A 249 -5.79 19.55 -20.07
C TYR A 249 -5.92 21.06 -20.30
N GLU A 250 -5.00 21.89 -19.80
CA GLU A 250 -4.89 23.30 -20.21
C GLU A 250 -4.47 23.43 -21.68
N GLU A 251 -3.57 22.57 -22.18
CA GLU A 251 -3.19 22.56 -23.62
C GLU A 251 -4.39 22.28 -24.54
N VAL A 252 -5.33 21.43 -24.10
CA VAL A 252 -6.60 21.20 -24.83
C VAL A 252 -7.48 22.44 -24.81
N ARG A 253 -7.58 23.13 -23.66
CA ARG A 253 -8.38 24.37 -23.53
C ARG A 253 -7.82 25.48 -24.43
N LEU A 254 -6.51 25.67 -24.45
CA LEU A 254 -5.83 26.62 -25.34
C LEU A 254 -6.03 26.28 -26.83
N THR A 255 -6.08 25.00 -27.19
CA THR A 255 -6.36 24.58 -28.58
C THR A 255 -7.81 24.89 -28.96
N LEU A 256 -8.77 24.65 -28.05
CA LEU A 256 -10.18 24.97 -28.25
C LEU A 256 -10.46 26.47 -28.37
N GLU A 257 -9.67 27.33 -27.70
CA GLU A 257 -9.74 28.80 -27.87
C GLU A 257 -9.36 29.25 -29.29
N GLY A 258 -8.60 28.43 -30.04
CA GLY A 258 -8.28 28.64 -31.45
C GLY A 258 -9.34 28.13 -32.44
N CYS A 259 -10.43 27.52 -31.98
CA CYS A 259 -11.49 26.99 -32.84
C CYS A 259 -12.38 28.12 -33.38
N SER A 260 -12.48 28.29 -34.70
CA SER A 260 -13.36 29.28 -35.34
C SER A 260 -14.45 28.59 -36.14
N VAL A 261 -15.70 28.80 -35.72
CA VAL A 261 -16.88 28.23 -36.37
C VAL A 261 -17.07 28.81 -37.77
N GLU A 262 -16.88 30.12 -37.92
CA GLU A 262 -16.98 30.84 -39.19
C GLU A 262 -15.92 30.34 -40.18
N ALA A 263 -14.65 30.27 -39.78
CA ALA A 263 -13.57 29.80 -40.66
C ALA A 263 -13.73 28.32 -41.04
N ASP A 264 -14.21 27.47 -40.12
CA ASP A 264 -14.47 26.05 -40.41
C ASP A 264 -15.64 25.88 -41.41
N ILE A 265 -16.70 26.69 -41.31
CA ILE A 265 -17.83 26.72 -42.25
C ILE A 265 -17.38 27.24 -43.62
N ASP A 266 -16.67 28.36 -43.67
CA ASP A 266 -16.17 28.95 -44.93
C ASP A 266 -15.23 27.97 -45.64
N SER A 267 -14.33 27.32 -44.90
CA SER A 267 -13.44 26.28 -45.42
C SER A 267 -14.21 25.07 -45.97
N PHE A 268 -15.33 24.67 -45.32
CA PHE A 268 -16.19 23.61 -45.85
C PHE A 268 -16.89 24.04 -47.15
N ILE A 269 -17.47 25.24 -47.20
CA ILE A 269 -18.13 25.77 -48.40
C ILE A 269 -17.14 25.85 -49.56
N GLN A 270 -15.94 26.40 -49.33
CA GLN A 270 -14.88 26.47 -50.34
C GLN A 270 -14.46 25.08 -50.84
N ALA A 271 -14.33 24.09 -49.95
CA ALA A 271 -13.92 22.73 -50.32
C ALA A 271 -15.02 21.87 -50.95
N ARG A 272 -16.31 22.23 -50.78
CA ARG A 272 -17.47 21.38 -51.16
C ARG A 272 -18.53 22.08 -52.00
N SER A 273 -18.34 23.33 -52.41
CA SER A 273 -19.26 24.05 -53.29
C SER A 273 -19.49 23.29 -54.61
N THR A 274 -20.76 23.16 -55.00
CA THR A 274 -21.20 22.50 -56.24
C THR A 274 -21.60 23.48 -57.34
N GLY A 275 -21.32 24.77 -57.15
CA GLY A 275 -21.76 25.87 -58.02
C GLY A 275 -22.61 26.89 -57.27
N ALA A 276 -22.53 28.16 -57.68
CA ALA A 276 -23.32 29.26 -57.12
C ALA A 276 -24.65 29.50 -57.86
N GLU A 277 -24.71 29.14 -59.14
CA GLU A 277 -25.90 29.34 -59.97
C GLU A 277 -26.92 28.19 -59.81
N PRO A 278 -28.21 28.49 -59.60
CA PRO A 278 -29.25 27.47 -59.62
C PRO A 278 -29.44 26.93 -61.06
N PRO A 279 -29.99 25.71 -61.23
CA PRO A 279 -30.34 25.20 -62.56
C PRO A 279 -31.24 26.16 -63.33
N ALA A 280 -30.88 26.48 -64.57
CA ALA A 280 -31.62 27.42 -65.40
C ALA A 280 -33.08 26.96 -65.64
N PRO A 281 -34.06 27.88 -65.70
CA PRO A 281 -35.44 27.54 -66.02
C PRO A 281 -35.54 26.80 -67.36
N VAL A 282 -36.28 25.69 -67.38
CA VAL A 282 -36.51 24.92 -68.62
C VAL A 282 -37.46 25.68 -69.54
N SER A 283 -36.91 26.32 -70.57
CA SER A 283 -37.68 26.96 -71.64
C SER A 283 -38.40 25.91 -72.48
N PHE A 284 -39.69 26.13 -72.79
CA PHE A 284 -40.37 25.34 -73.82
C PHE A 284 -39.66 25.52 -75.17
N GLN A 285 -39.26 24.41 -75.79
CA GLN A 285 -38.72 24.39 -77.15
C GLN A 285 -39.75 23.72 -78.05
N ASN A 286 -40.26 24.47 -79.04
CA ASN A 286 -41.15 23.92 -80.04
C ASN A 286 -40.36 22.98 -80.96
N TYR A 287 -40.90 21.78 -81.19
CA TYR A 287 -40.27 20.75 -82.03
C TYR A 287 -39.97 21.23 -83.47
N TYR A 288 -40.76 22.17 -83.98
CA TYR A 288 -40.65 22.68 -85.34
C TYR A 288 -39.76 23.93 -85.49
N ASP A 289 -39.42 24.63 -84.39
CA ASP A 289 -38.63 25.88 -84.42
C ASP A 289 -37.12 25.63 -84.19
N ARG A 290 -36.58 24.50 -84.65
CA ARG A 290 -35.12 24.25 -84.64
C ARG A 290 -34.43 25.06 -85.75
N GLU A 291 -34.18 26.34 -85.48
CA GLU A 291 -33.28 27.15 -86.30
C GLU A 291 -31.87 26.50 -86.35
N VAL A 292 -31.30 26.48 -87.55
CA VAL A 292 -29.98 25.91 -87.81
C VAL A 292 -28.91 26.96 -87.50
N THR A 293 -28.47 27.03 -86.25
CA THR A 293 -27.31 27.86 -85.87
C THR A 293 -26.02 27.26 -86.45
N PRO A 294 -25.23 27.99 -87.27
CA PRO A 294 -23.98 27.47 -87.83
C PRO A 294 -22.88 27.39 -86.76
N ALA A 295 -22.02 26.38 -86.86
CA ALA A 295 -21.03 26.05 -85.85
C ALA A 295 -19.87 27.06 -85.80
N ALA A 296 -19.51 27.48 -84.58
CA ALA A 296 -18.23 28.15 -84.29
C ALA A 296 -17.73 27.79 -82.88
N GLY A 297 -16.55 27.13 -82.79
CA GLY A 297 -15.60 27.47 -81.73
C GLY A 297 -15.52 26.64 -80.42
N SER A 298 -15.63 25.31 -80.45
CA SER A 298 -14.93 24.40 -79.51
C SER A 298 -15.25 24.49 -77.98
N PRO A 299 -14.74 23.54 -77.17
CA PRO A 299 -15.27 22.19 -77.09
C PRO A 299 -15.99 21.95 -75.74
N SER A 300 -17.26 21.54 -75.79
CA SER A 300 -17.97 21.09 -74.59
C SER A 300 -17.46 19.71 -74.15
N THR A 301 -16.52 19.67 -73.21
CA THR A 301 -16.24 18.45 -72.44
C THR A 301 -17.48 18.14 -71.60
N GLN A 302 -18.38 17.31 -72.13
CA GLN A 302 -19.46 16.74 -71.34
C GLN A 302 -18.85 15.97 -70.16
N PRO A 303 -19.20 16.27 -68.90
CA PRO A 303 -19.14 15.25 -67.87
C PRO A 303 -20.20 14.22 -68.27
N SER A 304 -19.75 13.10 -68.85
CA SER A 304 -20.59 11.93 -68.96
C SER A 304 -21.10 11.62 -67.56
N CYS A 305 -22.42 11.73 -67.34
CA CYS A 305 -23.03 11.29 -66.10
C CYS A 305 -22.90 9.76 -66.07
N GLY A 306 -21.78 9.31 -65.51
CA GLY A 306 -21.49 7.90 -65.34
C GLY A 306 -22.56 7.29 -64.46
N MET A 307 -23.53 6.62 -65.09
CA MET A 307 -24.35 5.64 -64.39
C MET A 307 -23.38 4.71 -63.67
N ILE A 308 -23.40 4.70 -62.34
CA ILE A 308 -22.67 3.72 -61.55
C ILE A 308 -23.34 2.37 -61.82
N LYS A 309 -22.88 1.69 -62.87
CA LYS A 309 -23.10 0.27 -63.06
C LYS A 309 -22.50 -0.42 -61.85
N ARG A 310 -23.34 -1.10 -61.07
CA ARG A 310 -22.84 -2.11 -60.13
C ARG A 310 -22.34 -3.27 -60.96
N ASP A 311 -21.04 -3.54 -60.92
CA ASP A 311 -20.53 -4.83 -61.37
C ASP A 311 -20.93 -5.92 -60.37
N PRO A 312 -21.52 -7.04 -60.83
CA PRO A 312 -21.74 -8.22 -60.02
C PRO A 312 -20.68 -9.28 -60.38
N GLU A 313 -19.49 -9.17 -59.80
CA GLU A 313 -18.48 -10.24 -59.87
C GLU A 313 -18.74 -11.33 -58.83
N ARG A 314 -18.28 -12.55 -59.16
CA ARG A 314 -18.82 -13.81 -58.63
C ARG A 314 -18.05 -14.31 -57.39
N GLY A 315 -18.76 -14.97 -56.45
CA GLY A 315 -18.20 -15.52 -55.20
C GLY A 315 -17.30 -16.76 -55.38
N PRO A 316 -16.97 -17.50 -54.29
CA PRO A 316 -18.02 -18.23 -53.56
C PRO A 316 -17.85 -18.35 -52.01
N GLY A 317 -18.94 -18.70 -51.32
CA GLY A 317 -18.90 -19.08 -49.89
C GLY A 317 -20.28 -19.15 -49.20
N THR A 318 -20.86 -20.35 -49.15
CA THR A 318 -21.95 -20.85 -48.25
C THR A 318 -22.32 -20.01 -47.00
N GLY A 319 -23.56 -19.85 -46.55
CA GLY A 319 -24.89 -20.33 -47.01
C GLY A 319 -25.92 -20.37 -45.83
N ARG A 320 -27.23 -20.24 -46.13
CA ARG A 320 -28.41 -20.20 -45.20
C ARG A 320 -28.53 -18.95 -44.29
N GLY A 321 -29.71 -18.34 -44.09
CA GLY A 321 -31.01 -18.56 -44.75
C GLY A 321 -32.18 -17.66 -44.28
N ARG A 322 -33.13 -17.45 -45.22
CA ARG A 322 -34.60 -17.27 -45.10
C ARG A 322 -35.24 -16.14 -44.22
N LEU A 323 -35.77 -15.13 -44.94
CA LEU A 323 -37.05 -14.39 -44.78
C LEU A 323 -37.66 -14.12 -43.38
N GLN A 324 -38.06 -12.86 -43.15
CA GLN A 324 -39.47 -12.46 -43.43
C GLN A 324 -39.63 -10.96 -43.72
N GLN A 325 -40.62 -10.63 -44.56
CA GLN A 325 -41.04 -9.26 -44.90
C GLN A 325 -42.15 -8.82 -43.95
N HIS A 326 -42.30 -7.50 -43.74
CA HIS A 326 -43.63 -6.91 -43.61
C HIS A 326 -43.73 -5.63 -44.46
N ARG A 327 -44.93 -5.42 -44.99
CA ARG A 327 -45.30 -4.43 -46.03
C ARG A 327 -46.14 -3.33 -45.38
N GLY A 328 -45.97 -2.08 -45.80
CA GLY A 328 -46.78 -0.95 -45.34
C GLY A 328 -46.65 0.23 -46.30
N GLU A 329 -47.77 0.71 -46.83
CA GLU A 329 -47.84 1.71 -47.90
C GLU A 329 -48.22 3.10 -47.38
N GLY A 330 -47.78 4.14 -48.12
CA GLY A 330 -48.62 5.29 -48.43
C GLY A 330 -48.59 6.51 -47.48
N GLY A 331 -48.97 7.67 -48.05
CA GLY A 331 -49.30 8.89 -47.31
C GLY A 331 -48.43 10.10 -47.65
N ALA A 332 -48.97 11.03 -48.44
CA ALA A 332 -48.32 12.31 -48.79
C ALA A 332 -48.81 13.46 -47.91
N GLY A 333 -48.08 14.59 -47.91
CA GLY A 333 -48.61 15.92 -47.53
C GLY A 333 -47.92 16.59 -46.34
N ALA A 334 -47.14 17.64 -46.62
CA ALA A 334 -46.74 18.64 -45.62
C ALA A 334 -47.89 19.65 -45.39
N PRO A 335 -47.91 20.42 -44.29
CA PRO A 335 -47.25 21.74 -44.36
C PRO A 335 -46.69 22.37 -43.05
N ARG A 336 -45.62 23.17 -43.24
CA ARG A 336 -45.23 24.44 -42.55
C ARG A 336 -44.88 24.48 -41.04
N LEU A 337 -43.86 25.31 -40.76
CA LEU A 337 -43.26 25.66 -39.46
C LEU A 337 -44.18 26.56 -38.60
N PRO A 338 -43.96 26.61 -37.27
CA PRO A 338 -43.17 27.73 -36.73
C PRO A 338 -42.26 27.39 -35.53
N GLY A 339 -41.30 28.27 -35.23
CA GLY A 339 -40.70 28.38 -33.88
C GLY A 339 -39.17 28.25 -33.80
N ALA A 340 -38.45 29.37 -33.95
CA ALA A 340 -37.05 29.45 -33.57
C ALA A 340 -36.90 29.60 -32.05
N LEU A 341 -36.51 28.54 -31.34
CA LEU A 341 -36.04 28.65 -29.95
C LEU A 341 -34.55 29.02 -29.93
N ARG A 342 -34.24 30.23 -29.43
CA ARG A 342 -32.89 30.55 -28.94
C ARG A 342 -32.63 29.72 -27.68
N LEU A 343 -31.74 28.74 -27.77
CA LEU A 343 -31.16 28.12 -26.58
C LEU A 343 -30.06 29.05 -26.02
N ARG A 344 -30.35 29.70 -24.89
CA ARG A 344 -29.28 30.23 -24.03
C ARG A 344 -28.53 29.04 -23.44
N GLY A 345 -27.23 28.92 -23.74
CA GLY A 345 -26.35 28.04 -22.98
C GLY A 345 -26.23 28.50 -21.51
N PRO A 346 -26.05 27.60 -20.55
CA PRO A 346 -25.85 27.97 -19.15
C PRO A 346 -24.46 28.59 -18.96
N GLU A 347 -24.38 29.66 -18.14
CA GLU A 347 -23.10 30.20 -17.72
C GLU A 347 -22.34 29.18 -16.86
N PHE A 348 -21.22 28.68 -17.37
CA PHE A 348 -20.24 27.97 -16.55
C PHE A 348 -19.59 28.96 -15.58
N ARG A 349 -20.10 29.02 -14.35
CA ARG A 349 -19.41 29.71 -13.26
C ARG A 349 -18.01 29.11 -13.08
N ARG A 350 -16.97 29.89 -13.34
CA ARG A 350 -15.60 29.55 -12.95
C ARG A 350 -15.53 29.30 -11.45
N VAL A 351 -15.46 28.04 -11.03
CA VAL A 351 -14.89 27.64 -9.72
C VAL A 351 -13.42 27.28 -9.91
N GLY A 352 -12.69 28.15 -10.63
CA GLY A 352 -11.24 28.11 -10.72
C GLY A 352 -10.61 28.71 -9.47
N ARG A 353 -10.81 28.09 -8.30
CA ARG A 353 -9.95 28.39 -7.14
C ARG A 353 -8.59 27.76 -7.39
N SER A 354 -7.70 28.56 -7.97
CA SER A 354 -6.30 28.20 -8.16
C SER A 354 -5.68 27.74 -6.85
N LEU A 355 -5.22 26.49 -6.79
CA LEU A 355 -4.35 25.98 -5.74
C LEU A 355 -2.91 26.46 -5.93
N ARG A 356 -2.72 27.74 -6.28
CA ARG A 356 -1.43 28.43 -6.14
C ARG A 356 -1.37 29.07 -4.76
N GLY A 357 -0.89 28.30 -3.79
CA GLY A 357 -0.44 28.84 -2.50
C GLY A 357 -0.90 28.09 -1.26
N VAL A 358 -0.29 26.93 -0.97
CA VAL A 358 0.38 26.64 0.32
C VAL A 358 1.52 25.66 0.06
N CYS A 359 2.73 26.17 -0.18
CA CYS A 359 3.96 25.35 -0.22
C CYS A 359 5.21 26.18 0.07
N THR A 360 5.17 26.99 1.14
CA THR A 360 6.34 27.68 1.69
C THR A 360 6.33 27.57 3.21
N GLY A 361 7.47 27.16 3.78
CA GLY A 361 7.68 27.17 5.23
C GLY A 361 7.58 25.82 5.94
N ASN A 362 8.65 25.01 5.86
CA ASN A 362 9.26 24.61 7.12
C ASN A 362 10.79 24.52 6.99
N LYS A 363 11.51 24.96 8.04
CA LYS A 363 12.98 25.04 8.04
C LYS A 363 13.57 23.64 8.19
N GLY A 364 14.68 23.40 7.49
CA GLY A 364 15.26 22.05 7.39
C GLY A 364 15.86 21.52 8.69
N VAL A 365 15.71 20.22 8.90
CA VAL A 365 16.59 19.43 9.77
C VAL A 365 17.55 18.68 8.87
N ARG A 366 18.81 19.12 8.80
CA ARG A 366 19.91 18.32 8.24
C ARG A 366 20.51 17.49 9.36
N CYS A 367 20.54 16.17 9.19
CA CYS A 367 21.51 15.29 9.86
C CYS A 367 22.50 14.78 8.80
N PRO A 368 23.82 14.76 9.08
CA PRO A 368 24.82 14.38 8.09
C PRO A 368 25.04 12.86 8.05
N LEU A 369 25.35 12.34 6.87
CA LEU A 369 26.09 11.09 6.68
C LEU A 369 27.26 11.34 5.71
N PRO A 370 28.43 10.71 5.90
CA PRO A 370 29.67 11.15 5.26
C PRO A 370 29.93 10.53 3.88
N GLY A 371 30.33 11.39 2.95
CA GLY A 371 31.54 11.23 2.15
C GLY A 371 31.71 10.02 1.22
N LEU A 372 31.46 10.24 -0.08
CA LEU A 372 32.30 9.72 -1.17
C LEU A 372 32.46 10.81 -2.23
N GLN A 373 33.69 11.05 -2.69
CA GLN A 373 34.03 12.08 -3.69
C GLN A 373 34.29 11.44 -5.07
N GLY A 374 33.89 12.15 -6.13
CA GLY A 374 34.23 11.80 -7.52
C GLY A 374 33.38 12.60 -8.53
N PRO A 375 33.96 13.44 -9.41
CA PRO A 375 33.24 14.24 -10.42
C PRO A 375 32.94 13.39 -11.68
N VAL A 376 32.14 13.74 -12.69
CA VAL A 376 31.78 15.02 -13.36
C VAL A 376 30.28 14.93 -13.83
N HIS A 377 29.61 15.89 -14.48
CA HIS A 377 30.04 17.09 -15.21
C HIS A 377 29.07 18.30 -15.03
N SER A 378 28.75 19.04 -16.09
CA SER A 378 27.92 20.26 -16.12
C SER A 378 26.74 20.14 -17.09
N SER A 379 25.59 20.72 -16.74
CA SER A 379 24.88 21.67 -17.62
C SER A 379 23.92 22.53 -16.82
N ALA A 380 24.10 23.84 -16.89
CA ALA A 380 23.24 24.83 -16.24
C ALA A 380 22.42 25.57 -17.30
N LEU A 381 21.14 25.82 -17.02
CA LEU A 381 20.41 26.89 -17.68
C LEU A 381 19.73 27.82 -16.66
N THR A 382 19.99 29.10 -16.90
CA THR A 382 19.75 30.27 -16.06
C THR A 382 18.27 30.63 -15.98
N SER A 383 17.82 31.09 -14.81
CA SER A 383 16.90 32.22 -14.76
C SER A 383 17.13 33.08 -13.52
N LYS A 384 17.54 34.33 -13.73
CA LYS A 384 17.72 35.35 -12.68
C LYS A 384 16.42 36.13 -12.52
N ARG A 385 16.01 36.42 -11.29
CA ARG A 385 15.25 37.66 -10.98
C ARG A 385 15.71 38.27 -9.67
N LEU A 386 15.91 39.59 -9.71
CA LEU A 386 16.20 40.44 -8.56
C LEU A 386 14.99 40.51 -7.62
N VAL A 387 15.26 40.58 -6.32
CA VAL A 387 14.58 41.50 -5.40
C VAL A 387 15.67 42.09 -4.49
N GLN A 388 15.65 43.41 -4.31
CA GLN A 388 16.58 44.16 -3.45
C GLN A 388 16.09 44.27 -2.01
N ASP A 389 16.93 44.86 -1.16
CA ASP A 389 16.81 44.93 0.30
C ASP A 389 15.50 45.49 0.86
N GLY A 390 15.19 45.07 2.09
CA GLY A 390 14.08 45.55 2.90
C GLY A 390 14.21 45.06 4.34
N ALA A 391 15.13 45.64 5.11
CA ALA A 391 15.29 45.31 6.53
C ALA A 391 14.20 45.97 7.38
N ALA A 392 13.61 45.22 8.30
CA ALA A 392 12.79 45.75 9.39
C ALA A 392 12.91 44.86 10.63
N GLU A 393 13.39 45.43 11.74
CA GLU A 393 13.27 44.85 13.07
C GLU A 393 11.80 44.80 13.50
N CYS A 394 11.38 43.72 14.17
CA CYS A 394 10.21 43.74 15.04
C CYS A 394 10.63 43.26 16.44
N ARG A 395 10.49 44.16 17.41
CA ARG A 395 10.78 43.93 18.83
C ARG A 395 9.71 43.08 19.51
N GLU A 396 10.08 42.49 20.64
CA GLU A 396 9.17 41.83 21.56
C GLU A 396 8.12 42.81 22.11
N GLY A 397 6.89 42.31 22.30
CA GLY A 397 5.79 43.02 22.94
C GLY A 397 5.26 42.21 24.12
N ASP A 398 5.58 42.67 25.32
CA ASP A 398 5.15 42.11 26.61
C ASP A 398 3.70 42.51 26.92
N VAL A 399 2.88 41.57 27.43
CA VAL A 399 1.61 41.86 28.12
C VAL A 399 1.45 40.87 29.29
N GLY A 400 1.79 41.34 30.49
CA GLY A 400 1.53 40.63 31.75
C GLY A 400 0.18 40.97 32.42
N GLY A 401 -0.22 40.13 33.37
CA GLY A 401 -1.39 40.30 34.26
C GLY A 401 -1.85 38.95 34.81
N ARG A 402 -1.37 38.48 35.98
CA ARG A 402 -1.89 38.75 37.35
C ARG A 402 -3.42 38.67 37.47
N ALA A 403 -4.01 38.04 38.48
CA ALA A 403 -3.49 37.17 39.56
C ALA A 403 -4.69 36.45 40.22
N GLY A 404 -4.45 35.38 41.00
CA GLY A 404 -5.52 34.74 41.79
C GLY A 404 -5.04 33.50 42.53
N VAL A 405 -4.66 33.67 43.80
CA VAL A 405 -4.30 32.56 44.71
C VAL A 405 -5.43 32.38 45.72
N HIS A 406 -5.95 31.17 45.85
CA HIS A 406 -6.55 30.68 47.09
C HIS A 406 -6.29 29.17 47.24
N ARG A 407 -6.13 28.73 48.48
CA ARG A 407 -5.68 27.38 48.86
C ARG A 407 -6.40 26.97 50.15
N GLU A 408 -7.18 25.90 50.11
CA GLU A 408 -7.68 25.10 51.24
C GLU A 408 -8.27 23.80 50.62
N THR A 409 -7.62 22.64 50.78
CA THR A 409 -7.88 21.60 51.81
C THR A 409 -9.30 21.03 51.80
N GLY A 410 -9.45 19.76 51.39
CA GLY A 410 -10.70 19.01 51.56
C GLY A 410 -10.81 17.76 50.68
N SER A 411 -10.70 16.58 51.29
CA SER A 411 -11.25 15.31 50.78
C SER A 411 -11.79 14.57 52.01
N PRO A 412 -12.97 13.93 51.94
CA PRO A 412 -13.01 12.58 51.37
C PRO A 412 -14.23 12.24 50.48
N GLN A 413 -14.12 11.07 49.85
CA GLN A 413 -15.08 10.28 49.06
C GLN A 413 -16.35 9.81 49.84
N PRO A 414 -17.28 9.01 49.25
CA PRO A 414 -17.84 9.01 47.88
C PRO A 414 -19.38 8.77 47.83
N ALA A 415 -20.05 9.05 46.70
CA ALA A 415 -21.21 8.29 46.18
C ALA A 415 -21.71 8.87 44.84
N GLY A 416 -22.33 8.04 43.98
CA GLY A 416 -23.33 8.51 42.99
C GLY A 416 -23.07 8.25 41.51
N GLU A 417 -23.72 7.18 41.00
CA GLU A 417 -24.38 7.10 39.67
C GLU A 417 -23.56 7.14 38.35
N GLY A 418 -24.18 6.63 37.27
CA GLY A 418 -23.77 6.97 35.88
C GLY A 418 -23.28 5.85 34.96
N ALA A 419 -23.85 4.65 34.98
CA ALA A 419 -23.55 3.64 33.94
C ALA A 419 -24.24 3.97 32.60
N GLY A 420 -23.46 4.10 31.51
CA GLY A 420 -23.99 4.32 30.16
C GLY A 420 -22.92 4.20 29.06
N PRO A 421 -22.84 3.08 28.32
CA PRO A 421 -21.83 2.89 27.28
C PRO A 421 -22.22 3.53 25.94
N TRP A 422 -21.23 4.12 25.25
CA TRP A 422 -21.39 4.66 23.90
C TRP A 422 -21.55 3.54 22.87
N ALA A 423 -22.53 3.68 21.99
CA ALA A 423 -22.85 2.70 20.96
C ALA A 423 -21.85 2.76 19.78
N GLN A 424 -21.34 1.60 19.39
CA GLN A 424 -20.78 1.37 18.06
C GLN A 424 -21.91 1.22 17.04
N THR A 425 -21.73 1.63 15.79
CA THR A 425 -22.69 1.36 14.72
C THR A 425 -21.98 1.05 13.40
N THR A 426 -21.67 -0.23 13.20
CA THR A 426 -21.45 -0.81 11.87
C THR A 426 -22.79 -1.33 11.35
N ARG A 427 -23.22 -0.87 10.16
CA ARG A 427 -24.36 -1.46 9.44
C ARG A 427 -23.85 -2.32 8.29
N GLU A 428 -24.01 -3.64 8.42
CA GLU A 428 -24.05 -4.55 7.27
C GLU A 428 -25.51 -4.82 6.92
N THR A 429 -25.85 -4.74 5.64
CA THR A 429 -27.21 -4.99 5.13
C THR A 429 -27.30 -6.38 4.51
N HIS A 430 -27.86 -7.34 5.23
CA HIS A 430 -28.25 -8.64 4.67
C HIS A 430 -29.77 -8.69 4.44
N THR A 431 -30.18 -8.68 3.18
CA THR A 431 -31.58 -8.88 2.78
C THR A 431 -32.01 -10.34 2.95
N ARG A 432 -33.14 -10.55 3.63
CA ARG A 432 -33.81 -11.84 3.77
C ARG A 432 -35.19 -11.80 3.10
N VAL A 433 -35.42 -12.66 2.12
CA VAL A 433 -36.77 -12.96 1.60
C VAL A 433 -37.16 -14.38 2.01
N LYS A 434 -38.39 -14.53 2.51
CA LYS A 434 -39.00 -15.83 2.88
C LYS A 434 -40.01 -16.24 1.80
N GLY A 435 -40.13 -17.55 1.58
CA GLY A 435 -41.45 -18.20 1.61
C GLY A 435 -41.80 -19.20 0.50
N ARG A 436 -42.42 -20.31 0.93
CA ARG A 436 -43.12 -21.38 0.14
C ARG A 436 -42.18 -22.30 -0.67
N GLY A 437 -42.25 -23.64 -0.66
CA GLY A 437 -43.01 -24.58 0.19
C GLY A 437 -44.00 -25.47 -0.57
N ALA A 438 -43.71 -26.77 -0.70
CA ALA A 438 -44.64 -27.90 -0.92
C ALA A 438 -43.90 -29.27 -0.95
N MET A 439 -44.58 -30.33 -0.47
CA MET A 439 -44.50 -31.80 -0.73
C MET A 439 -43.22 -32.39 -1.40
N GLY A 440 -42.60 -33.51 -0.96
CA GLY A 440 -43.15 -34.84 -0.58
C GLY A 440 -42.92 -35.83 -1.75
N GLY A 441 -42.51 -37.10 -1.61
CA GLY A 441 -42.04 -37.91 -0.48
C GLY A 441 -41.54 -39.30 -0.97
N ASP A 442 -41.05 -40.13 -0.03
CA ASP A 442 -40.89 -41.61 -0.09
C ASP A 442 -39.88 -42.31 -1.07
N GLY A 443 -39.36 -43.49 -0.66
CA GLY A 443 -38.90 -44.59 -1.55
C GLY A 443 -37.41 -45.03 -1.62
N GLY A 444 -37.07 -46.15 -0.95
CA GLY A 444 -36.02 -47.15 -1.33
C GLY A 444 -34.52 -46.79 -1.13
N LEU A 445 -33.62 -47.62 -0.54
CA LEU A 445 -33.22 -49.03 -0.81
C LEU A 445 -32.66 -49.22 -2.25
N GLU A 446 -31.52 -49.88 -2.52
CA GLU A 446 -30.64 -50.76 -1.73
C GLU A 446 -29.26 -51.00 -2.43
N GLY A 447 -28.23 -51.45 -1.71
CA GLY A 447 -27.10 -52.24 -2.26
C GLY A 447 -26.07 -51.56 -3.20
N GLN A 448 -24.85 -52.08 -3.44
CA GLN A 448 -24.05 -53.15 -2.82
C GLN A 448 -22.54 -52.82 -3.02
N ARG A 449 -21.66 -53.34 -2.16
CA ARG A 449 -20.19 -53.35 -2.36
C ARG A 449 -19.67 -54.78 -2.40
N HIS A 450 -18.87 -55.14 -3.41
CA HIS A 450 -17.79 -56.16 -3.41
C HIS A 450 -17.04 -55.98 -4.76
N ALA A 451 -15.73 -55.69 -4.82
CA ALA A 451 -14.56 -56.51 -4.51
C ALA A 451 -14.27 -57.62 -5.55
N GLY A 452 -13.15 -57.53 -6.30
CA GLY A 452 -12.66 -58.65 -7.11
C GLY A 452 -11.63 -58.36 -8.24
N GLN A 453 -10.33 -58.43 -7.92
CA GLN A 453 -9.22 -59.04 -8.69
C GLN A 453 -8.92 -58.66 -10.18
N GLY A 454 -7.62 -58.49 -10.53
CA GLY A 454 -7.18 -58.47 -11.94
C GLY A 454 -5.75 -57.97 -12.24
N THR A 455 -4.73 -58.82 -12.09
CA THR A 455 -3.33 -58.66 -12.60
C THR A 455 -2.75 -60.07 -12.82
N PRO A 456 -1.68 -60.34 -13.64
CA PRO A 456 -0.54 -59.45 -13.89
C PRO A 456 0.22 -59.57 -15.26
N ARG A 457 1.40 -58.93 -15.32
CA ARG A 457 2.64 -59.26 -16.08
C ARG A 457 2.73 -59.05 -17.62
N ARG A 458 3.73 -58.25 -18.01
CA ARG A 458 4.86 -58.65 -18.87
C ARG A 458 6.03 -57.64 -18.78
N ARG A 459 7.28 -58.11 -18.56
CA ARG A 459 8.54 -57.38 -18.82
C ARG A 459 9.75 -58.31 -18.84
N ALA A 460 10.72 -58.01 -19.71
CA ALA A 460 12.08 -58.60 -19.84
C ALA A 460 12.13 -60.11 -20.20
N PRO A 461 13.22 -60.63 -20.80
CA PRO A 461 14.62 -60.58 -20.33
C PRO A 461 15.52 -59.60 -21.13
N GLY A 462 16.79 -59.35 -20.80
CA GLY A 462 17.62 -59.77 -19.65
C GLY A 462 19.09 -59.37 -19.90
N GLY A 463 19.91 -59.21 -18.85
CA GLY A 463 21.33 -58.82 -19.00
C GLY A 463 22.07 -58.65 -17.68
N VAL A 464 22.85 -59.69 -17.34
CA VAL A 464 23.79 -59.86 -16.21
C VAL A 464 23.19 -59.70 -14.81
#